data_AF-A0A3C1DT32-F1
#
_entry.id   AF-A0A3C1DT32-F1
#
_cell.length_a   1.000
_cell.length_b   1.000
_cell.length_c   1.000
_cell.angle_alpha   90.00
_cell.angle_beta   90.00
_cell.angle_gamma   90.00
#
_symmetry.space_group_name_H-M   'P 1'
#
loop_
_entity.id
_entity.type
_entity.pdbx_description
1 polymer ?
#
loop_
_entity_poly.entity_id
_entity_poly.type
_entity_poly.pdbx_seq_one_letter_code
_entity_poly.pdbx_strand_id
1 'polypeptide(L)'
;MNDTALVGATSTTKPRGLALAGICLVLGVVTLVIALGKSWGFSTTVHWAGVVIGVVGFGISIYAQMTSSSTKERWVVMPGWILAGTFAAVNYWFAIS
;
A
#
# COMPACT_ATOMS: atom_id res chain seq x y z
N MET A 1 -32.10 28.45 13.63
CA MET A 1 -31.35 28.82 12.41
C MET A 1 -30.13 29.58 12.87
N ASN A 2 -28.93 29.01 12.68
CA ASN A 2 -27.67 29.76 12.51
C ASN A 2 -26.60 28.79 12.02
N ASP A 3 -26.62 28.56 10.70
CA ASP A 3 -25.69 27.75 9.92
C ASP A 3 -24.43 28.55 9.53
N THR A 4 -23.70 29.11 10.50
CA THR A 4 -22.59 30.05 10.20
C THR A 4 -21.25 29.81 10.92
N ALA A 5 -21.03 28.62 11.51
CA ALA A 5 -19.70 28.23 11.99
C ALA A 5 -18.96 27.26 11.04
N LEU A 6 -19.33 27.26 9.75
CA LEU A 6 -18.46 26.77 8.68
C LEU A 6 -17.30 27.76 8.56
N VAL A 7 -16.05 27.32 8.74
CA VAL A 7 -14.82 27.76 8.05
C VAL A 7 -13.62 27.31 8.89
N GLY A 8 -12.83 26.36 8.38
CA GLY A 8 -11.42 26.25 8.79
C GLY A 8 -11.00 25.06 9.65
N ALA A 9 -11.79 23.99 9.78
CA ALA A 9 -11.21 22.68 10.10
C ALA A 9 -10.44 22.18 8.87
N THR A 10 -9.36 22.89 8.53
CA THR A 10 -8.27 22.36 7.73
C THR A 10 -7.83 21.12 8.48
N SER A 11 -8.28 19.96 8.01
CA SER A 11 -7.77 18.68 8.47
C SER A 11 -6.30 18.71 8.09
N THR A 12 -5.45 19.19 9.00
CA THR A 12 -4.02 19.01 8.96
C THR A 12 -3.81 17.51 8.96
N THR A 13 -3.79 16.93 7.76
CA THR A 13 -3.30 15.58 7.55
C THR A 13 -1.91 15.58 8.15
N LYS A 14 -1.70 14.79 9.20
CA LYS A 14 -0.35 14.66 9.76
C LYS A 14 0.52 14.18 8.59
N PRO A 15 1.58 14.92 8.20
CA PRO A 15 2.37 14.61 7.00
C PRO A 15 2.94 13.17 7.02
N ARG A 16 3.04 12.61 8.23
CA ARG A 16 3.46 11.23 8.53
C ARG A 16 2.54 10.17 7.92
N GLY A 17 1.22 10.36 7.95
CA GLY A 17 0.26 9.37 7.44
C GLY A 17 0.25 9.31 5.91
N LEU A 18 0.37 10.48 5.27
CA LEU A 18 0.43 10.60 3.81
C LEU A 18 1.73 10.02 3.24
N ALA A 19 2.87 10.27 3.92
CA ALA A 19 4.15 9.71 3.54
C ALA A 19 4.16 8.18 3.66
N LEU A 20 3.60 7.63 4.74
CA LEU A 20 3.56 6.18 4.97
C LEU A 20 2.63 5.47 3.98
N ALA A 21 1.48 6.07 3.66
CA ALA A 21 0.58 5.57 2.63
C ALA A 21 1.22 5.63 1.23
N GLY A 22 1.98 6.69 0.94
CA GLY A 22 2.76 6.81 -0.29
C GLY A 22 3.81 5.71 -0.42
N ILE A 23 4.57 5.43 0.66
CA ILE A 23 5.55 4.33 0.69
C ILE A 23 4.86 2.99 0.44
N CYS A 24 3.72 2.74 1.09
CA CYS A 24 2.96 1.50 0.91
C CYS A 24 2.44 1.34 -0.52
N LEU A 25 1.95 2.42 -1.12
CA LEU A 25 1.51 2.44 -2.51
C LEU A 25 2.68 2.12 -3.44
N VAL A 26 3.84 2.76 -3.24
CA VAL A 26 5.04 2.52 -4.04
C VAL A 26 5.49 1.06 -3.93
N LEU A 27 5.54 0.49 -2.72
CA LEU A 27 5.89 -0.92 -2.52
C LEU A 27 4.89 -1.86 -3.21
N GLY A 28 3.59 -1.56 -3.14
CA GLY A 28 2.55 -2.30 -3.86
C GLY A 28 2.73 -2.22 -5.38
N VAL A 29 3.03 -1.04 -5.92
CA VAL A 29 3.30 -0.84 -7.36
C VAL A 29 4.55 -1.58 -7.80
N VAL A 30 5.64 -1.54 -7.03
CA VAL A 30 6.86 -2.30 -7.33
C VAL A 30 6.56 -3.81 -7.37
N THR A 31 5.77 -4.30 -6.41
CA THR A 31 5.33 -5.69 -6.36
C THR A 31 4.50 -6.07 -7.60
N LEU A 32 3.63 -5.17 -8.05
CA LEU A 32 2.84 -5.32 -9.27
C LEU A 32 3.71 -5.37 -10.53
N VAL A 33 4.71 -4.50 -10.64
CA VAL A 33 5.65 -4.49 -11.78
C VAL A 33 6.43 -5.81 -11.85
N ILE A 34 6.88 -6.34 -10.71
CA ILE A 34 7.57 -7.63 -10.65
C ILE A 34 6.64 -8.77 -11.10
N ALA A 35 5.36 -8.73 -10.70
CA ALA A 35 4.38 -9.73 -11.13
C ALA A 35 4.15 -9.68 -12.66
N LEU A 36 4.02 -8.48 -13.24
CA LEU A 36 3.89 -8.29 -14.68
C LEU A 36 5.16 -8.70 -15.46
N GLY A 37 6.31 -8.67 -14.79
CA GLY A 37 7.60 -9.12 -15.34
C GLY A 37 7.64 -10.60 -15.73
N LYS A 38 6.70 -11.45 -15.29
CA LYS A 38 6.59 -12.84 -15.78
C LYS A 38 6.44 -12.88 -17.31
N SER A 39 5.71 -11.94 -17.89
CA SER A 39 5.55 -11.81 -19.34
C SER A 39 6.85 -11.40 -20.07
N TRP A 40 7.85 -10.90 -19.35
CA TRP A 40 9.16 -10.48 -19.87
C TRP A 40 10.29 -11.46 -19.53
N GLY A 41 9.97 -12.64 -18.98
CA GLY A 41 10.96 -13.68 -18.67
C GLY A 41 11.71 -13.47 -17.36
N PHE A 42 11.11 -12.79 -16.37
CA PHE A 42 11.69 -12.68 -15.03
C PHE A 42 11.91 -14.07 -14.40
N SER A 43 13.10 -14.26 -13.81
CA SER A 43 13.44 -15.49 -13.10
C SER A 43 12.63 -15.64 -11.82
N THR A 44 12.42 -16.88 -11.39
CA THR A 44 11.77 -17.26 -10.14
C THR A 44 12.31 -16.48 -8.93
N THR A 45 13.61 -16.20 -8.88
CA THR A 45 14.26 -15.41 -7.82
C THR A 45 13.71 -13.99 -7.73
N VAL A 46 13.35 -13.37 -8.86
CA VAL A 46 12.80 -12.01 -8.89
C VAL A 46 11.37 -12.01 -8.36
N HIS A 47 10.59 -13.06 -8.65
CA HIS A 47 9.26 -13.22 -8.06
C HIS A 47 9.31 -13.43 -6.55
N TRP A 48 10.29 -14.19 -6.03
CA TRP A 48 10.52 -14.30 -4.58
C TRP A 48 10.86 -12.94 -3.93
N ALA A 49 11.66 -12.10 -4.60
CA ALA A 49 11.91 -10.74 -4.12
C ALA A 49 10.62 -9.89 -4.10
N GLY A 50 9.76 -10.05 -5.12
CA GLY A 50 8.43 -9.45 -5.16
C GLY A 50 7.55 -9.88 -3.98
N VAL A 51 7.56 -11.16 -3.60
CA VAL A 51 6.85 -11.66 -2.41
C VAL A 51 7.32 -10.94 -1.15
N VAL A 52 8.63 -10.85 -0.93
CA VAL A 52 9.19 -10.20 0.27
C VAL A 52 8.80 -8.72 0.32
N ILE A 53 8.94 -8.00 -0.79
CA ILE A 53 8.56 -6.58 -0.88
C ILE A 53 7.07 -6.38 -0.63
N GLY A 54 6.22 -7.23 -1.21
CA GLY A 54 4.78 -7.18 -1.02
C GLY A 54 4.35 -7.47 0.42
N VAL A 55 4.95 -8.47 1.08
CA VAL A 55 4.69 -8.80 2.50
C VAL A 55 5.12 -7.66 3.42
N VAL A 56 6.30 -7.07 3.18
CA VAL A 56 6.79 -5.91 3.96
C VAL A 56 5.87 -4.70 3.75
N GLY A 57 5.52 -4.39 2.50
CA GLY A 57 4.59 -3.30 2.19
C GLY A 57 3.22 -3.50 2.84
N PHE A 58 2.70 -4.73 2.84
CA PHE A 58 1.47 -5.10 3.50
C PHE A 58 1.54 -4.91 5.02
N GLY A 59 2.62 -5.39 5.67
CA GLY A 59 2.83 -5.23 7.10
C GLY A 59 2.91 -3.75 7.54
N ILE A 60 3.66 -2.93 6.80
CA ILE A 60 3.74 -1.48 7.05
C ILE A 60 2.37 -0.83 6.87
N SER A 61 1.59 -1.26 5.86
CA SER A 61 0.26 -0.73 5.61
C SER A 61 -0.74 -1.08 6.72
N ILE A 62 -0.70 -2.30 7.25
CA ILE A 62 -1.53 -2.70 8.41
C ILE A 62 -1.14 -1.88 9.63
N TYR A 63 0.16 -1.72 9.88
CA TYR A 63 0.66 -0.89 10.98
C TYR A 63 0.18 0.57 10.85
N ALA A 64 0.19 1.12 9.62
CA ALA A 64 -0.31 2.45 9.30
C ALA A 64 -1.83 2.59 9.51
N GLN A 65 -2.60 1.52 9.27
CA GLN A 65 -4.04 1.50 9.56
C GLN A 65 -4.33 1.47 11.06
N MET A 66 -3.57 0.68 11.84
CA MET A 66 -3.72 0.59 13.30
C MET A 66 -3.35 1.89 14.02
N THR A 67 -2.40 2.65 13.47
CA THR A 67 -1.96 3.94 14.01
C THR A 67 -2.81 5.12 13.52
N SER A 68 -3.65 4.94 12.49
CA SER A 68 -4.50 6.01 11.94
C SER A 68 -5.68 6.34 12.84
N SER A 69 -5.78 7.62 13.21
CA SER A 69 -6.80 8.15 14.11
C SER A 69 -8.07 8.61 13.36
N SER A 70 -8.00 8.77 12.03
CA SER A 70 -9.12 9.26 11.21
C SER A 70 -9.48 8.30 10.08
N THR A 71 -10.78 8.18 9.79
CA THR A 71 -11.31 7.37 8.67
C THR A 71 -10.72 7.81 7.32
N LYS A 72 -10.47 9.11 7.13
CA LYS A 72 -9.84 9.65 5.91
C LYS A 72 -8.42 9.12 5.70
N GLU A 73 -7.62 8.98 6.77
CA GLU A 73 -6.26 8.43 6.68
C GLU A 73 -6.28 6.93 6.32
N ARG A 74 -7.24 6.19 6.89
CA ARG A 74 -7.42 4.76 6.59
C ARG A 74 -7.73 4.51 5.11
N TRP A 75 -8.54 5.38 4.49
CA TRP A 75 -8.86 5.31 3.05
C TRP A 75 -7.65 5.55 2.15
N VAL A 76 -6.66 6.33 2.58
CA VAL A 76 -5.43 6.58 1.79
C VAL A 76 -4.44 5.42 1.92
N VAL A 77 -4.38 4.77 3.08
CA VAL A 77 -3.57 3.56 3.28
C VAL A 77 -4.22 2.34 2.61
N MET A 78 -5.54 2.37 2.39
CA MET A 78 -6.31 1.22 1.93
C MET A 78 -5.83 0.61 0.59
N PRO A 79 -5.56 1.40 -0.45
CA PRO A 79 -5.03 0.89 -1.71
C PRO A 79 -3.65 0.23 -1.55
N GLY A 80 -2.81 0.75 -0.64
CA GLY A 80 -1.46 0.26 -0.41
C GLY A 80 -1.42 -1.20 0.09
N TRP A 81 -2.22 -1.55 1.10
CA TRP A 81 -2.27 -2.94 1.57
C TRP A 81 -2.99 -3.87 0.59
N ILE A 82 -4.04 -3.40 -0.10
CA ILE A 82 -4.73 -4.23 -1.12
C ILE A 82 -3.76 -4.60 -2.24
N LEU A 83 -3.01 -3.63 -2.78
CA LEU A 83 -2.00 -3.88 -3.80
C LEU A 83 -0.87 -4.77 -3.25
N ALA A 84 -0.27 -4.39 -2.13
CA ALA A 84 0.87 -5.12 -1.59
C ALA A 84 0.52 -6.58 -1.26
N GLY A 85 -0.62 -6.83 -0.61
CA GLY A 85 -1.05 -8.18 -0.26
C GLY A 85 -1.46 -9.02 -1.48
N THR A 86 -2.27 -8.45 -2.38
CA THR A 86 -2.74 -9.17 -3.58
C THR A 86 -1.57 -9.53 -4.49
N PHE A 87 -0.67 -8.59 -4.75
CA PHE A 87 0.47 -8.84 -5.63
C PHE A 87 1.59 -9.64 -4.97
N ALA A 88 1.68 -9.66 -3.63
CA ALA A 88 2.53 -10.64 -2.94
C ALA A 88 2.05 -12.07 -3.23
N ALA A 89 0.75 -12.33 -3.14
CA ALA A 89 0.19 -13.65 -3.43
C ALA A 89 0.37 -14.05 -4.91
N VAL A 90 0.19 -13.12 -5.84
CA VAL A 90 0.42 -13.35 -7.27
C VAL A 90 1.89 -13.67 -7.56
N ASN A 91 2.84 -12.93 -6.96
CA ASN A 91 4.26 -13.23 -7.09
C ASN A 91 4.63 -14.58 -6.48
N TYR A 92 4.01 -14.96 -5.36
CA TYR A 92 4.22 -16.25 -4.72
C TYR A 92 3.75 -17.38 -5.64
N TRP A 93 2.55 -17.25 -6.21
CA TRP A 93 2.04 -18.20 -7.21
C TRP A 93 3.00 -18.34 -8.39
N PHE A 94 3.49 -17.22 -8.92
CA PHE A 94 4.45 -17.22 -10.03
C PHE A 94 5.83 -17.78 -9.69
N ALA A 95 6.23 -17.73 -8.42
CA ALA A 95 7.49 -18.30 -7.96
C ALA A 95 7.43 -19.83 -7.77
N ILE A 96 6.24 -20.40 -7.58
CA ILE A 96 6.05 -21.86 -7.39
C ILE A 96 5.51 -22.57 -8.64
N SER A 97 5.17 -21.83 -9.70
CA SER A 97 4.64 -22.33 -10.98
C SER A 97 5.61 -22.16 -12.13
#